data_AF-A0A9D2Z2W3-F1
#
_entry.id   AF-A0A9D2Z2W3-F1
#
_cell.length_a   1.000
_cell.length_b   1.000
_cell.length_c   1.000
_cell.angle_alpha   90.00
_cell.angle_beta   90.00
_cell.angle_gamma   90.00
#
_symmetry.space_group_name_H-M   'P 1'
#
loop_
_entity.id
_entity.type
_entity.pdbx_description
1 polymer ?
#
loop_
_entity_poly.entity_id
_entity_poly.type
_entity_poly.pdbx_seq_one_letter_code
_entity_poly.pdbx_strand_id
1 'polypeptide(L)'
;MLNSLTKCLNGVLQLVLTVGLLAVVVYLYTVVAFNFFRKFYNKSEDEDEPDMKCDDMMTCYLFHMYVGVRAGGGIGDELEDPAGDPYELYRFLFDITFFFFVIVILLAIIQGLIIDAFGELRDQQEQVKEDMEVRLVSVLSLFLMYLINKDETEQGKRTTKTLMMNIFTEMEMQRPFSLNQQGLSPLLIKARSHESS
;
A
#
# COMPACT_ATOMS: atom_id res chain seq x y z
N MET A 1 2.01 -20.37 4.90
CA MET A 1 3.03 -20.05 3.87
C MET A 1 2.37 -19.64 2.55
N LEU A 2 1.50 -20.47 1.95
CA LEU A 2 0.83 -20.17 0.67
C LEU A 2 0.01 -18.87 0.70
N ASN A 3 -0.83 -18.66 1.72
CA ASN A 3 -1.65 -17.44 1.84
C ASN A 3 -0.81 -16.16 2.07
N SER A 4 0.36 -16.28 2.68
CA SER A 4 1.29 -15.17 2.89
C SER A 4 2.00 -14.78 1.59
N LEU A 5 2.36 -15.78 0.78
CA LEU A 5 2.89 -15.60 -0.56
C LEU A 5 1.85 -14.97 -1.49
N THR A 6 0.58 -15.41 -1.46
CA THR A 6 -0.49 -14.86 -2.30
C THR A 6 -0.78 -13.39 -1.98
N LYS A 7 -0.76 -12.97 -0.70
CA LYS A 7 -0.90 -11.56 -0.32
C LYS A 7 0.24 -10.71 -0.88
N CYS A 8 1.48 -11.20 -0.78
CA CYS A 8 2.67 -10.53 -1.31
C CYS A 8 2.59 -10.40 -2.85
N LEU A 9 2.15 -11.46 -3.53
CA LEU A 9 1.92 -11.46 -4.98
C LEU A 9 0.86 -10.45 -5.43
N ASN A 10 -0.24 -10.30 -4.69
CA ASN A 10 -1.31 -9.37 -5.04
C ASN A 10 -0.88 -7.90 -4.87
N GLY A 11 -0.11 -7.58 -3.84
CA GLY A 11 0.44 -6.23 -3.64
C GLY A 11 1.46 -5.87 -4.73
N VAL A 12 2.37 -6.78 -5.05
CA VAL A 12 3.32 -6.60 -6.16
C VAL A 12 2.59 -6.48 -7.49
N LEU A 13 1.54 -7.26 -7.72
CA LEU A 13 0.73 -7.16 -8.94
C LEU A 13 0.07 -5.79 -9.08
N GLN A 14 -0.49 -5.23 -8.00
CA GLN A 14 -1.07 -3.89 -8.01
C GLN A 14 -0.03 -2.83 -8.36
N LEU A 15 1.18 -2.92 -7.78
CA LEU A 15 2.28 -2.01 -8.10
C LEU A 15 2.72 -2.14 -9.55
N VAL A 16 2.89 -3.36 -10.05
CA VAL A 16 3.25 -3.61 -11.46
C VAL A 16 2.21 -3.04 -12.42
N LEU A 17 0.91 -3.17 -12.10
CA LEU A 17 -0.17 -2.59 -12.91
C LEU A 17 -0.10 -1.06 -12.92
N THR A 18 0.17 -0.42 -11.78
CA THR A 18 0.31 1.05 -11.70
C THR A 18 1.55 1.57 -12.43
N VAL A 19 2.69 0.89 -12.31
CA VAL A 19 3.92 1.22 -13.06
C VAL A 19 3.72 0.98 -14.55
N GLY A 20 2.99 -0.06 -14.94
CA GLY A 20 2.60 -0.31 -16.32
C GLY A 20 1.74 0.81 -16.90
N LEU A 21 0.76 1.31 -16.14
CA LEU A 21 -0.04 2.47 -16.54
C LEU A 21 0.83 3.72 -16.73
N LEU A 22 1.77 3.98 -15.82
CA LEU A 22 2.71 5.09 -15.93
C LEU A 22 3.57 4.98 -17.21
N ALA A 23 4.10 3.79 -17.51
CA ALA A 23 4.90 3.54 -18.71
C ALA A 23 4.10 3.82 -20.00
N VAL A 24 2.83 3.44 -20.04
CA VAL A 24 1.94 3.73 -21.18
C VAL A 24 1.69 5.23 -21.33
N VAL A 25 1.45 5.94 -20.22
CA VAL A 25 1.26 7.40 -20.24
C VAL A 25 2.52 8.11 -20.75
N VAL A 26 3.69 7.75 -20.22
CA VAL A 26 4.98 8.30 -20.69
C VAL A 26 5.19 8.01 -22.18
N TYR A 27 4.87 6.80 -22.65
CA TYR A 27 4.96 6.45 -24.07
C TYR A 27 4.09 7.35 -24.96
N LEU A 28 2.83 7.62 -24.56
CA LEU A 28 1.96 8.53 -25.31
C LEU A 28 2.54 9.96 -25.39
N TYR A 29 3.06 10.48 -24.27
CA TYR A 29 3.75 11.78 -24.27
C TYR A 29 4.99 11.77 -25.18
N THR A 30 5.72 10.66 -25.22
CA THR A 30 6.89 10.50 -26.10
C THR A 30 6.50 10.52 -27.58
N VAL A 31 5.40 9.85 -27.95
CA VAL A 31 4.88 9.87 -29.33
C VAL A 31 4.48 11.28 -29.73
N VAL A 32 3.79 12.02 -28.86
CA VAL A 32 3.43 13.41 -29.11
C VAL A 32 4.68 14.28 -29.26
N ALA A 33 5.67 14.13 -28.37
CA ALA A 33 6.92 14.86 -28.44
C ALA A 33 7.71 14.56 -29.72
N PHE A 34 7.78 13.30 -30.13
CA PHE A 34 8.46 12.88 -31.34
C PHE A 34 7.80 13.43 -32.61
N ASN A 35 6.46 13.49 -32.65
CA ASN A 35 5.74 14.00 -33.83
C ASN A 35 5.79 15.52 -33.95
N PHE A 36 5.64 16.25 -32.83
CA PHE A 36 5.50 17.72 -32.86
C PHE A 36 6.79 18.47 -32.51
N PHE A 37 7.58 17.96 -31.57
CA PHE A 37 8.71 18.68 -30.98
C PHE A 37 10.08 18.17 -31.43
N ARG A 38 10.16 17.35 -32.48
CA ARG A 38 11.42 16.75 -32.98
C ARG A 38 12.57 17.75 -33.16
N LYS A 39 12.26 18.96 -33.60
CA LYS A 39 13.23 20.04 -33.83
C LYS A 39 13.93 20.52 -32.55
N PHE A 40 13.23 20.52 -31.41
CA PHE A 40 13.73 21.06 -30.14
C PHE A 40 14.56 20.04 -29.33
N TYR A 41 14.59 18.78 -29.73
CA TYR A 41 15.42 17.74 -29.12
C TYR A 41 16.76 17.59 -29.81
N ASN A 42 17.01 18.39 -30.84
CA ASN A 42 18.25 18.41 -31.57
C ASN A 42 19.20 19.44 -30.93
N LYS A 43 20.02 19.00 -29.97
CA LYS A 43 21.16 19.80 -29.50
C LYS A 43 22.30 19.62 -30.51
N SER A 44 22.33 20.48 -31.52
CA SER A 44 23.48 20.60 -32.41
C SER A 44 24.41 21.67 -31.84
N GLU A 45 25.16 21.34 -30.79
CA GLU A 45 26.17 22.26 -30.25
C GLU A 45 27.46 22.27 -31.10
N ASP A 46 27.77 21.19 -31.84
CA ASP A 46 28.93 21.13 -32.74
C ASP A 46 28.65 20.25 -33.99
N GLU A 47 29.22 20.61 -35.15
CA GLU A 47 29.08 19.86 -36.42
C GLU A 47 29.69 18.45 -36.37
N ASP A 48 30.53 18.16 -35.36
CA ASP A 48 31.26 16.90 -35.21
C ASP A 48 30.62 15.90 -34.22
N GLU A 49 29.69 16.34 -33.36
CA GLU A 49 28.94 15.49 -32.42
C GLU A 49 27.44 15.87 -32.40
N PRO A 50 26.64 15.42 -33.39
CA PRO A 50 25.20 15.64 -33.38
C PRO A 50 24.56 14.82 -32.25
N ASP A 51 24.29 15.48 -31.13
CA ASP A 51 23.76 14.82 -29.94
C ASP A 51 22.23 14.70 -30.00
N MET A 52 21.76 13.92 -30.98
CA MET A 52 20.34 13.73 -31.29
C MET A 52 19.67 12.81 -30.26
N LYS A 53 18.96 13.39 -29.28
CA LYS A 53 18.29 12.62 -28.20
C LYS A 53 16.98 11.95 -28.64
N CYS A 54 16.35 12.41 -29.72
CA CYS A 54 15.08 11.88 -30.25
C CYS A 54 15.12 11.57 -31.76
N ASP A 55 16.19 10.92 -32.22
CA ASP A 55 16.26 10.39 -33.60
C ASP A 55 15.44 9.11 -33.76
N ASP A 56 15.60 8.19 -32.82
CA ASP A 56 14.83 6.96 -32.73
C ASP A 56 13.73 7.05 -31.67
N MET A 57 12.59 6.43 -31.97
CA MET A 57 11.42 6.37 -31.08
C MET A 57 11.77 5.73 -29.72
N MET A 58 12.64 4.71 -29.73
CA MET A 58 13.13 4.04 -28.52
C MET A 58 14.06 4.93 -27.70
N THR A 59 15.00 5.62 -28.34
CA THR A 59 15.94 6.53 -27.65
C THR A 59 15.20 7.71 -27.02
N CYS A 60 14.21 8.27 -27.73
CA CYS A 60 13.36 9.33 -27.22
C CYS A 60 12.56 8.88 -25.99
N TYR A 61 12.01 7.65 -26.02
CA TYR A 61 11.28 7.06 -24.88
C TYR A 61 12.18 6.85 -23.68
N LEU A 62 13.39 6.30 -23.89
CA LEU A 62 14.37 6.12 -22.84
C LEU A 62 14.81 7.46 -22.24
N PHE A 63 14.97 8.51 -23.05
CA PHE A 63 15.27 9.85 -22.57
C PHE A 63 14.17 10.41 -21.66
N HIS A 64 12.90 10.31 -22.08
CA HIS A 64 11.76 10.75 -21.27
C HIS A 64 11.62 9.95 -19.97
N MET A 65 11.85 8.64 -20.01
CA MET A 65 11.79 7.78 -18.84
C MET A 65 12.97 8.01 -17.88
N TYR A 66 14.18 8.26 -18.40
CA TYR A 66 15.40 8.36 -17.61
C TYR A 66 15.59 9.78 -17.04
N VAL A 67 15.54 10.80 -17.91
CA VAL A 67 15.74 12.21 -17.53
C VAL A 67 14.44 12.80 -17.00
N GLY A 68 13.34 12.63 -17.74
CA GLY A 68 12.05 13.26 -17.38
C GLY A 68 11.49 12.83 -16.01
N VAL A 69 11.81 11.60 -15.56
CA VAL A 69 11.37 11.11 -14.24
C VAL A 69 12.36 11.50 -13.11
N ARG A 70 13.62 11.80 -13.46
CA ARG A 70 14.67 12.13 -12.49
C ARG A 70 14.82 13.63 -12.26
N ALA A 71 14.71 14.41 -13.32
CA ALA A 71 14.66 15.87 -13.25
C ALA A 71 13.39 16.23 -12.47
N GLY A 72 13.56 16.74 -11.25
CA GLY A 72 12.46 16.92 -10.31
C GLY A 72 11.33 17.82 -10.83
N GLY A 73 11.55 18.65 -11.87
CA GLY A 73 10.54 19.48 -12.56
C GLY A 73 10.01 18.91 -13.88
N GLY A 74 10.42 17.70 -14.28
CA GLY A 74 10.02 17.06 -15.53
C GLY A 74 11.03 17.27 -16.66
N ILE A 75 10.59 17.07 -17.91
CA ILE A 75 11.48 17.11 -19.07
C ILE A 75 11.88 18.53 -19.50
N GLY A 76 11.10 19.55 -19.12
CA GLY A 76 11.36 20.95 -19.43
C GLY A 76 12.64 21.51 -18.79
N ASP A 77 13.13 20.91 -17.71
CA ASP A 77 14.34 21.38 -17.00
C ASP A 77 15.64 21.13 -17.79
N GLU A 78 15.66 20.15 -18.70
CA GLU A 78 16.85 19.78 -19.49
C GLU A 78 16.81 20.34 -20.92
N LEU A 79 15.63 20.79 -21.33
CA LEU A 79 15.36 21.31 -22.66
C LEU A 79 15.67 22.80 -22.73
N GLU A 80 16.15 23.26 -23.89
CA GLU A 80 16.45 24.68 -24.11
C GLU A 80 15.17 25.53 -24.09
N ASP A 81 15.30 26.78 -23.61
CA ASP A 81 14.20 27.73 -23.48
C ASP A 81 13.53 27.95 -24.85
N PRO A 82 12.19 27.81 -24.97
CA PRO A 82 11.49 27.91 -26.25
C PRO A 82 11.36 29.34 -26.79
N ALA A 83 12.13 30.30 -26.29
CA ALA A 83 11.97 31.73 -26.58
C ALA A 83 12.17 32.06 -28.07
N GLY A 84 11.09 32.46 -28.74
CA GLY A 84 11.04 32.91 -30.14
C GLY A 84 10.17 32.08 -31.09
N ASP A 85 9.54 30.98 -30.63
CA ASP A 85 8.79 30.07 -31.51
C ASP A 85 7.25 30.12 -31.28
N PRO A 86 6.42 29.96 -32.34
CA PRO A 86 4.96 30.03 -32.23
C PRO A 86 4.34 28.91 -31.37
N TYR A 87 5.12 27.91 -30.96
CA TYR A 87 4.70 26.77 -30.14
C TYR A 87 5.13 26.86 -28.67
N GLU A 88 5.66 28.00 -28.22
CA GLU A 88 6.05 28.26 -26.82
C GLU A 88 5.00 27.81 -25.80
N LEU A 89 3.73 28.20 -26.02
CA LEU A 89 2.65 27.88 -25.10
C LEU A 89 2.32 26.38 -25.07
N TYR A 90 2.40 25.70 -26.22
CA TYR A 90 2.16 24.26 -26.31
C TYR A 90 3.25 23.47 -25.59
N ARG A 91 4.51 23.90 -25.70
CA ARG A 91 5.66 23.36 -24.96
C ARG A 91 5.46 23.49 -23.46
N PHE A 92 5.10 24.69 -23.00
CA PHE A 92 4.84 24.96 -21.58
C PHE A 92 3.72 24.07 -21.01
N LEU A 93 2.60 23.97 -21.72
CA LEU A 93 1.49 23.11 -21.29
C LEU A 93 1.88 21.63 -21.30
N PHE A 94 2.67 21.19 -22.28
CA PHE A 94 3.18 19.82 -22.34
C PHE A 94 4.04 19.50 -21.13
N ASP A 95 4.99 20.36 -20.76
CA ASP A 95 5.89 20.14 -19.62
C ASP A 95 5.14 20.16 -18.28
N ILE A 96 4.21 21.11 -18.09
CA ILE A 96 3.38 21.21 -16.88
C ILE A 96 2.46 19.99 -16.73
N THR A 97 1.83 19.54 -17.81
CA THR A 97 0.97 18.35 -17.77
C THR A 97 1.78 17.08 -17.51
N PHE A 98 2.94 16.93 -18.16
CA PHE A 98 3.86 15.83 -17.90
C PHE A 98 4.30 15.79 -16.43
N PHE A 99 4.69 16.92 -15.87
CA PHE A 99 5.04 17.05 -14.45
C PHE A 99 3.89 16.62 -13.54
N PHE A 100 2.68 17.13 -13.78
CA PHE A 100 1.52 16.80 -12.95
C PHE A 100 1.14 15.32 -13.05
N PHE A 101 1.11 14.73 -14.25
CA PHE A 101 0.72 13.34 -14.39
C PHE A 101 1.79 12.37 -13.89
N VAL A 102 3.07 12.58 -14.20
CA VAL A 102 4.12 11.61 -13.86
C VAL A 102 4.59 11.80 -12.42
N ILE A 103 4.94 13.02 -12.01
CA ILE A 103 5.53 13.28 -10.68
C ILE A 103 4.49 13.14 -9.57
N VAL A 104 3.26 13.65 -9.75
CA VAL A 104 2.22 13.52 -8.71
C VAL A 104 1.83 12.05 -8.51
N ILE A 105 1.70 11.27 -9.59
CA ILE A 105 1.41 9.83 -9.48
C ILE A 105 2.56 9.10 -8.78
N LEU A 106 3.83 9.40 -9.12
CA LEU A 106 4.98 8.77 -8.46
C LEU A 106 5.04 9.10 -6.96
N LEU A 107 4.83 10.36 -6.59
CA LEU A 107 4.81 10.78 -5.19
C LEU A 107 3.63 10.15 -4.43
N ALA A 108 2.47 10.03 -5.07
CA ALA A 108 1.31 9.33 -4.50
C ALA A 108 1.58 7.84 -4.29
N ILE A 109 2.31 7.17 -5.20
CA ILE A 109 2.71 5.77 -5.02
C ILE A 109 3.66 5.63 -3.83
N ILE A 110 4.70 6.46 -3.73
CA ILE A 110 5.67 6.39 -2.62
C ILE A 110 4.95 6.61 -1.29
N GLN A 111 4.11 7.64 -1.19
CA GLN A 111 3.36 7.92 0.02
C GLN A 111 2.35 6.81 0.34
N GLY A 112 1.70 6.24 -0.67
CA GLY A 112 0.81 5.09 -0.54
C GLY A 112 1.53 3.86 0.03
N LEU A 113 2.71 3.54 -0.48
CA LEU A 113 3.54 2.42 0.01
C LEU A 113 4.00 2.60 1.46
N ILE A 114 4.41 3.81 1.81
CA ILE A 114 4.85 4.12 3.17
C ILE A 114 3.68 4.04 4.15
N ILE A 115 2.50 4.54 3.78
CA ILE A 115 1.29 4.44 4.61
C ILE A 115 0.85 2.99 4.77
N ASP A 116 0.86 2.20 3.70
CA ASP A 116 0.51 0.78 3.72
C ASP A 116 1.44 -0.01 4.66
N ALA A 117 2.76 0.21 4.55
CA ALA A 117 3.75 -0.42 5.43
C ALA A 117 3.60 0.00 6.90
N PHE A 118 3.34 1.27 7.18
CA PHE A 118 3.07 1.73 8.56
C PHE A 118 1.72 1.25 9.09
N GLY A 119 0.72 1.05 8.22
CA GLY A 119 -0.55 0.43 8.55
C GLY A 119 -0.36 -1.00 9.05
N GLU A 120 0.38 -1.83 8.30
CA GLU A 120 0.64 -3.22 8.68
C GLU A 120 1.41 -3.33 10.02
N LEU A 121 2.40 -2.46 10.24
CA LEU A 121 3.15 -2.43 11.51
C LEU A 121 2.27 -2.06 12.72
N ARG A 122 1.28 -1.18 12.53
CA ARG A 122 0.33 -0.82 13.59
C ARG A 122 -0.61 -1.99 13.90
N ASP A 123 -1.12 -2.66 12.89
CA ASP A 123 -2.01 -3.81 13.06
C ASP A 123 -1.31 -4.97 13.77
N GLN A 124 -0.02 -5.20 13.51
CA GLN A 124 0.77 -6.21 14.20
C GLN A 124 0.96 -5.89 15.70
N GLN A 125 1.17 -4.62 16.05
CA GLN A 125 1.30 -4.21 17.45
C GLN A 125 -0.01 -4.37 18.23
N GLU A 126 -1.15 -4.06 17.60
CA GLU A 126 -2.47 -4.24 18.20
C GLU A 126 -2.77 -5.73 18.45
N GLN A 127 -2.49 -6.61 17.47
CA GLN A 127 -2.69 -8.06 17.62
C GLN A 127 -1.83 -8.67 18.74
N VAL A 128 -0.55 -8.29 18.84
CA VAL A 128 0.33 -8.80 19.91
C VAL A 128 -0.14 -8.33 21.29
N LYS A 129 -0.71 -7.13 21.38
CA LYS A 129 -1.27 -6.61 22.62
C LYS A 129 -2.54 -7.37 23.04
N GLU A 130 -3.48 -7.60 22.13
CA GLU A 130 -4.66 -8.43 22.42
C GLU A 130 -4.28 -9.87 22.79
N ASP A 131 -3.33 -10.48 22.07
CA ASP A 131 -2.87 -11.84 22.37
C ASP A 131 -2.23 -11.95 23.76
N MET A 132 -1.49 -10.93 24.20
CA MET A 132 -0.95 -10.90 25.56
C MET A 132 -2.04 -10.79 26.61
N GLU A 133 -3.04 -9.92 26.41
CA GLU A 133 -4.16 -9.77 27.35
C GLU A 133 -4.97 -11.07 27.46
N VAL A 134 -5.28 -11.73 26.34
CA VAL A 134 -6.03 -13.00 26.32
C VAL A 134 -5.22 -14.16 26.93
N ARG A 135 -3.92 -14.23 26.66
CA ARG A 135 -3.03 -15.25 27.27
C ARG A 135 -2.91 -15.06 28.77
N LEU A 136 -2.84 -13.81 29.24
CA LEU A 136 -2.75 -13.52 30.66
C LEU A 136 -4.05 -13.89 31.38
N VAL A 137 -5.22 -13.58 30.80
CA VAL A 137 -6.54 -13.96 31.33
C VAL A 137 -6.74 -15.49 31.35
N SER A 138 -6.28 -16.20 30.31
CA SER A 138 -6.41 -17.66 30.24
C SER A 138 -5.49 -18.39 31.22
N VAL A 139 -4.25 -17.93 31.40
CA VAL A 139 -3.33 -18.47 32.43
C VAL A 139 -3.87 -18.18 33.83
N LEU A 140 -4.40 -16.99 34.09
CA LEU A 140 -5.02 -16.67 35.38
C LEU A 140 -6.24 -17.55 35.65
N SER A 141 -7.07 -17.80 34.64
CA SER A 141 -8.25 -18.67 34.76
C SER A 141 -7.87 -20.13 35.03
N LEU A 142 -6.84 -20.65 34.36
CA LEU A 142 -6.26 -21.98 34.61
C LEU A 142 -5.67 -22.08 36.02
N PHE A 143 -4.95 -21.04 36.46
CA PHE A 143 -4.34 -20.98 37.78
C PHE A 143 -5.40 -20.89 38.89
N LEU A 144 -6.45 -20.08 38.70
CA LEU A 144 -7.61 -20.05 39.58
C LEU A 144 -8.33 -21.40 39.60
N MET A 145 -8.57 -22.04 38.45
CA MET A 145 -9.12 -23.41 38.40
C MET A 145 -8.26 -24.42 39.16
N TYR A 146 -6.92 -24.30 39.09
CA TYR A 146 -6.00 -25.16 39.82
C TYR A 146 -6.03 -24.92 41.32
N LEU A 147 -6.07 -23.66 41.78
CA LEU A 147 -6.21 -23.31 43.20
C LEU A 147 -7.58 -23.74 43.74
N ILE A 148 -8.65 -23.56 42.97
CA ILE A 148 -9.99 -24.05 43.30
C ILE A 148 -10.01 -25.59 43.40
N ASN A 149 -9.30 -26.31 42.52
CA ASN A 149 -9.14 -27.77 42.64
C ASN A 149 -8.27 -28.17 43.84
N LYS A 150 -7.34 -27.31 44.30
CA LYS A 150 -6.53 -27.55 45.50
C LYS A 150 -7.30 -27.28 46.80
N ASP A 151 -8.35 -26.46 46.75
CA ASP A 151 -9.32 -26.28 47.83
C ASP A 151 -10.34 -27.45 47.94
N GLU A 152 -10.39 -28.38 46.97
CA GLU A 152 -11.19 -29.62 47.05
C GLU A 152 -10.56 -30.68 47.96
N THR A 153 -10.36 -30.34 49.24
CA THR A 153 -10.36 -31.36 50.31
C THR A 153 -11.52 -31.19 51.30
N GLU A 154 -12.32 -30.12 51.25
CA GLU A 154 -13.49 -29.96 52.14
C GLU A 154 -14.69 -29.31 51.40
N GLN A 155 -15.69 -30.14 51.06
CA GLN A 155 -17.09 -29.81 50.71
C GLN A 155 -17.40 -28.62 49.74
N GLY A 156 -17.50 -28.85 48.41
CA GLY A 156 -17.95 -27.75 47.52
C GLY A 156 -18.38 -28.07 46.08
N LYS A 157 -18.76 -29.31 45.73
CA LYS A 157 -18.83 -29.76 44.32
C LYS A 157 -19.97 -29.22 43.42
N ARG A 158 -20.87 -28.35 43.91
CA ARG A 158 -22.04 -27.85 43.14
C ARG A 158 -22.11 -26.32 42.98
N THR A 159 -21.64 -25.57 43.96
CA THR A 159 -21.67 -24.09 43.94
C THR A 159 -20.60 -23.52 43.00
N THR A 160 -19.44 -24.17 42.90
CA THR A 160 -18.27 -23.67 42.16
C THR A 160 -18.42 -23.76 40.64
N LYS A 161 -19.12 -24.78 40.11
CA LYS A 161 -19.44 -24.86 38.66
C LYS A 161 -20.37 -23.74 38.21
N THR A 162 -21.37 -23.40 39.01
CA THR A 162 -22.31 -22.30 38.73
C THR A 162 -21.64 -20.94 38.92
N LEU A 163 -20.81 -20.78 39.96
CA LEU A 163 -20.04 -19.56 40.18
C LEU A 163 -19.04 -19.31 39.04
N MET A 164 -18.40 -20.35 38.50
CA MET A 164 -17.42 -20.23 37.43
C MET A 164 -18.09 -19.90 36.08
N MET A 165 -19.25 -20.50 35.77
CA MET A 165 -20.05 -20.09 34.61
C MET A 165 -20.52 -18.63 34.72
N ASN A 166 -20.93 -18.18 35.91
CA ASN A 166 -21.35 -16.80 36.17
C ASN A 166 -20.19 -15.79 36.11
N ILE A 167 -19.00 -16.13 36.64
CA ILE A 167 -17.82 -15.27 36.59
C ILE A 167 -17.27 -15.16 35.16
N PHE A 168 -17.31 -16.25 34.39
CA PHE A 168 -16.92 -16.22 32.97
C PHE A 168 -17.88 -15.35 32.16
N THR A 169 -19.19 -15.48 32.36
CA THR A 169 -20.20 -14.62 31.71
C THR A 169 -20.15 -13.16 32.18
N GLU A 170 -19.83 -12.88 33.45
CA GLU A 170 -19.61 -11.52 33.98
C GLU A 170 -18.34 -10.86 33.41
N MET A 171 -17.22 -11.61 33.31
CA MET A 171 -15.98 -11.09 32.70
C MET A 171 -16.13 -10.82 31.20
N GLU A 172 -16.96 -11.60 30.49
CA GLU A 172 -17.26 -11.38 29.08
C GLU A 172 -18.16 -10.14 28.86
N MET A 173 -18.95 -9.75 29.87
CA MET A 173 -19.84 -8.58 29.84
C MET A 173 -19.10 -7.24 30.10
N GLN A 174 -17.86 -7.26 30.60
CA GLN A 174 -17.08 -6.04 30.87
C GLN A 174 -16.12 -5.59 29.74
N ARG A 175 -16.06 -6.28 28.58
CA ARG A 175 -15.36 -5.70 27.41
C ARG A 175 -16.17 -4.48 26.91
N PRO A 176 -15.66 -3.25 26.98
CA PRO A 176 -16.33 -2.13 26.35
C PRO A 176 -16.38 -2.39 24.85
N PHE A 177 -17.61 -2.39 24.34
CA PHE A 177 -17.98 -2.47 22.95
C PHE A 177 -17.27 -1.37 22.14
N SER A 178 -16.11 -1.72 21.60
CA SER A 178 -15.40 -0.98 20.55
C SER A 178 -14.91 -1.97 19.49
N LEU A 179 -15.79 -2.88 19.07
CA LEU A 179 -15.57 -3.70 17.88
C LEU A 179 -16.08 -2.92 16.67
N ASN A 180 -15.36 -1.85 16.31
CA ASN A 180 -15.54 -1.23 15.01
C ASN A 180 -14.87 -2.15 13.98
N GLN A 181 -15.68 -3.07 13.46
CA GLN A 181 -15.75 -3.43 12.05
C GLN A 181 -14.41 -3.49 11.28
N GLN A 182 -13.57 -4.50 11.54
CA GLN A 182 -12.63 -5.05 10.55
C GLN A 182 -12.00 -6.33 11.13
N GLY A 183 -12.27 -7.49 10.53
CA GLY A 183 -11.53 -8.72 10.85
C GLY A 183 -12.33 -9.95 11.26
N LEU A 184 -13.63 -10.03 10.96
CA LEU A 184 -14.36 -11.28 11.15
C LEU A 184 -13.81 -12.34 10.17
N SER A 185 -12.93 -13.21 10.70
CA SER A 185 -12.38 -14.35 10.01
C SER A 185 -13.51 -15.27 9.49
N PRO A 186 -13.39 -15.89 8.30
CA PRO A 186 -14.44 -16.71 7.66
C PRO A 186 -14.96 -17.90 8.49
N LEU A 187 -14.30 -18.24 9.60
CA LEU A 187 -14.66 -19.36 10.47
C LEU A 187 -15.96 -19.15 11.26
N LEU A 188 -16.38 -17.91 11.51
CA LEU A 188 -17.63 -17.64 12.25
C LEU A 188 -18.91 -17.72 11.40
N ILE A 189 -18.80 -17.75 10.06
CA ILE A 189 -19.95 -17.92 9.17
C ILE A 189 -20.38 -19.40 9.13
N LYS A 190 -19.43 -20.35 9.27
CA LYS A 190 -19.76 -21.78 9.17
C LYS A 190 -20.50 -22.31 10.39
N ALA A 191 -20.24 -21.76 11.58
CA ALA A 191 -20.93 -22.14 12.81
C ALA A 191 -22.39 -21.66 12.87
N ARG A 192 -22.76 -20.59 12.14
CA ARG A 192 -24.14 -20.07 12.13
C ARG A 192 -25.09 -20.85 11.20
N SER A 193 -24.61 -21.66 10.27
CA SER A 193 -25.49 -22.38 9.30
C SER A 193 -26.05 -23.70 9.81
N HIS A 194 -25.56 -24.24 10.94
CA HIS A 194 -25.99 -25.55 11.45
C HIS A 194 -26.99 -25.47 12.62
N GLU A 195 -27.42 -24.26 12.99
CA GLU A 195 -28.40 -24.01 14.06
C GLU A 195 -29.68 -23.35 13.52
N SER A 196 -30.00 -23.54 12.24
CA SER A 196 -31.28 -23.12 11.65
C SER A 196 -31.89 -24.14 10.67
N SER A 197 -31.74 -25.43 10.94
CA SER A 197 -32.60 -26.47 10.37
C SER A 197 -32.84 -27.61 11.35
#